data_AF-A0A850QMB4-F1
#
_entry.id   AF-A0A850QMB4-F1
#
_cell.length_a   1.000
_cell.length_b   1.000
_cell.length_c   1.000
_cell.angle_alpha   90.00
_cell.angle_beta   90.00
_cell.angle_gamma   90.00
#
_symmetry.space_group_name_H-M   'P 1'
#
loop_
_entity.id
_entity.type
_entity.pdbx_description
1 polymer ?
#
loop_
_entity_poly.entity_id
_entity_poly.type
_entity_poly.pdbx_seq_one_letter_code
_entity_poly.pdbx_strand_id
1 'polypeptide(L)' 'LVSGQQPQQILSRDYIATFKMFDLYDIEQVYVCEQALKERGLTEADLLIDVTVCPRADIMQKAHQVQRLLTF' A
#
# COMPACT_ATOMS: atom_id res chain seq x y z
N LEU A 1 -5.52 -1.66 2.64
CA LEU A 1 -5.13 -1.30 1.26
C LEU A 1 -6.13 -1.79 0.23
N VAL A 2 -6.62 -3.03 0.31
CA VAL A 2 -7.73 -3.48 -0.55
C VAL A 2 -8.97 -2.62 -0.33
N SER A 3 -9.65 -2.24 -1.41
CA SER A 3 -10.85 -1.43 -1.40
C SER A 3 -12.08 -2.21 -0.86
N GLY A 4 -13.13 -1.51 -0.45
CA GLY A 4 -14.39 -2.13 -0.02
C GLY A 4 -14.40 -2.84 1.34
N GLN A 5 -13.38 -2.65 2.19
CA GLN A 5 -13.34 -3.24 3.52
C GLN A 5 -14.41 -2.65 4.46
N GLN A 6 -14.99 -3.49 5.32
CA GLN A 6 -16.03 -3.11 6.31
C GLN A 6 -15.64 -3.52 7.74
N PRO A 7 -14.59 -2.92 8.34
CA PRO A 7 -14.10 -3.30 9.67
C PRO A 7 -15.13 -3.09 10.80
N GLN A 8 -16.17 -2.29 10.57
CA GLN A 8 -17.27 -2.06 11.51
C GLN A 8 -18.03 -3.35 11.83
N GLN A 9 -18.06 -4.32 10.91
CA GLN A 9 -18.70 -5.62 11.12
C GLN A 9 -18.06 -6.41 12.28
N ILE A 10 -16.81 -6.12 12.61
CA ILE A 10 -16.07 -6.73 13.73
C ILE A 10 -15.75 -5.71 14.83
N LEU A 11 -16.52 -4.61 14.90
CA LEU A 11 -16.32 -3.51 15.87
C LEU A 11 -14.93 -2.86 15.79
N SER A 12 -14.25 -2.98 14.65
CA SER A 12 -12.94 -2.39 14.42
C SER A 12 -13.05 -1.02 13.77
N ARG A 13 -12.09 -0.15 14.08
CA ARG A 13 -12.00 1.18 13.48
C ARG A 13 -11.56 1.08 12.02
N ASP A 14 -12.14 1.91 11.17
CA ASP A 14 -11.77 2.00 9.77
C ASP A 14 -10.51 2.83 9.56
N TYR A 15 -9.35 2.19 9.69
CA TYR A 15 -8.06 2.78 9.36
C TYR A 15 -7.74 2.74 7.86
N ILE A 16 -8.51 1.98 7.07
CA ILE A 16 -8.25 1.83 5.63
C ILE A 16 -8.58 3.14 4.92
N ALA A 17 -9.66 3.81 5.31
CA ALA A 17 -10.04 5.13 4.78
C ALA A 17 -8.95 6.20 4.96
N THR A 18 -8.13 6.12 6.01
CA THR A 18 -7.05 7.09 6.28
C THR A 18 -5.98 7.11 5.20
N PHE A 19 -5.76 5.99 4.49
CA PHE A 19 -4.77 5.95 3.40
C PHE A 19 -5.10 6.92 2.26
N LYS A 20 -6.38 7.26 2.05
CA LYS A 20 -6.79 8.27 1.06
C LYS A 20 -6.27 9.68 1.37
N MET A 21 -5.81 9.92 2.60
CA MET A 21 -5.22 11.21 2.98
C MET A 21 -3.79 11.36 2.47
N PHE A 22 -3.16 10.31 1.90
CA PHE A 22 -1.80 10.38 1.38
C PHE A 22 -1.66 11.50 0.34
N ASP A 23 -2.66 11.66 -0.54
CA ASP A 23 -2.71 12.75 -1.52
C ASP A 23 -2.75 14.14 -0.86
N LEU A 24 -3.38 14.27 0.32
CA LEU A 24 -3.45 15.52 1.07
C LEU A 24 -2.14 15.86 1.80
N TYR A 25 -1.27 14.87 1.99
CA TYR A 25 0.01 15.00 2.68
C TYR A 25 1.20 14.95 1.71
N ASP A 26 0.95 15.09 0.41
CA ASP A 26 1.96 15.01 -0.66
C ASP A 26 2.78 13.69 -0.61
N ILE A 27 2.14 12.58 -0.22
CA ILE A 27 2.75 11.24 -0.20
C ILE A 27 2.49 10.56 -1.54
N GLU A 28 3.34 10.85 -2.53
CA GLU A 28 3.19 10.33 -3.90
C GLU A 28 3.91 8.99 -4.13
N GLN A 29 4.98 8.74 -3.37
CA GLN A 29 5.86 7.58 -3.59
C GLN A 29 5.38 6.35 -2.82
N VAL A 30 4.27 5.77 -3.28
CA VAL A 30 3.68 4.55 -2.71
C VAL A 30 3.99 3.37 -3.61
N TYR A 31 4.64 2.34 -3.07
CA TYR A 31 5.06 1.16 -3.83
C TYR A 31 4.40 -0.11 -3.30
N VAL A 32 3.98 -1.00 -4.21
CA VAL A 32 3.41 -2.31 -3.87
C VAL A 32 4.15 -3.41 -4.62
N CYS A 33 4.47 -4.49 -3.90
CA CYS A 33 5.20 -5.63 -4.45
C CYS A 33 4.33 -6.43 -5.42
N GLU A 34 4.77 -6.50 -6.68
CA GLU A 34 4.06 -7.21 -7.75
C GLU A 34 3.87 -8.71 -7.43
N GLN A 35 4.93 -9.38 -6.95
CA GLN A 35 4.87 -10.80 -6.62
C GLN A 35 3.86 -11.06 -5.50
N ALA A 36 3.79 -10.17 -4.50
CA ALA A 36 2.87 -10.31 -3.38
C ALA A 36 1.39 -10.14 -3.79
N LEU A 37 1.11 -9.28 -4.78
CA LEU A 37 -0.23 -9.15 -5.36
C LEU A 37 -0.62 -10.43 -6.11
N LYS A 38 0.27 -10.93 -6.98
CA LYS A 38 0.05 -12.16 -7.76
C LYS A 38 -0.21 -13.38 -6.86
N GLU A 39 0.58 -13.57 -5.81
CA GLU A 39 0.40 -14.66 -4.84
C GLU A 39 -0.98 -14.63 -4.15
N ARG A 40 -1.58 -13.45 -4.03
CA ARG A 40 -2.89 -13.24 -3.37
C ARG A 40 -4.05 -13.15 -4.36
N GLY A 41 -3.78 -13.28 -5.67
CA GLY A 41 -4.78 -13.11 -6.72
C GLY A 41 -5.34 -11.68 -6.80
N LEU A 42 -4.56 -10.69 -6.37
CA LEU A 42 -4.94 -9.27 -6.37
C LEU A 42 -4.30 -8.54 -7.54
N THR A 43 -4.95 -7.46 -7.94
CA THR A 43 -4.50 -6.52 -8.96
C THR A 43 -4.45 -5.11 -8.39
N GLU A 44 -3.86 -4.18 -9.15
CA GLU A 44 -3.83 -2.76 -8.77
C GLU A 44 -5.23 -2.16 -8.63
N ALA A 45 -6.20 -2.59 -9.45
CA ALA A 45 -7.58 -2.14 -9.38
C ALA A 45 -8.30 -2.52 -8.07
N ASP A 46 -7.77 -3.49 -7.33
CA ASP A 46 -8.31 -3.89 -6.02
C ASP A 46 -7.86 -2.94 -4.90
N LEU A 47 -6.92 -2.03 -5.16
CA LEU A 47 -6.32 -1.15 -4.16
C LEU A 47 -7.10 0.17 -4.02
N LEU A 48 -7.06 0.76 -2.82
CA LEU A 48 -7.81 1.97 -2.47
C LEU A 48 -7.14 3.29 -2.92
N ILE A 49 -5.82 3.26 -3.08
CA ILE A 49 -4.98 4.43 -3.37
C ILE A 49 -4.14 4.16 -4.60
N ASP A 50 -3.71 5.22 -5.26
CA ASP A 50 -2.78 5.12 -6.38
C ASP A 50 -1.43 4.61 -5.87
N VAL A 51 -0.90 3.60 -6.55
CA VAL A 51 0.37 2.97 -6.19
C VAL A 51 1.18 2.66 -7.43
N THR A 52 2.50 2.64 -7.27
CA THR A 52 3.38 2.05 -8.27
C THR A 52 3.59 0.57 -7.95
N VAL A 53 3.04 -0.32 -8.76
CA VAL A 53 3.31 -1.76 -8.67
C VAL A 53 4.67 -2.06 -9.30
N CYS A 54 5.59 -2.66 -8.55
CA CYS A 54 6.92 -3.01 -9.06
C CYS A 54 7.46 -4.30 -8.45
N PRO A 55 8.48 -4.93 -9.09
CA PRO A 55 9.14 -6.10 -8.55
C PRO A 55 9.74 -5.84 -7.17
N ARG A 56 9.82 -6.89 -6.33
CA ARG A 56 10.49 -6.83 -5.03
C ARG A 56 11.91 -6.25 -5.09
N ALA A 57 12.67 -6.55 -6.16
CA ALA A 57 14.02 -6.04 -6.34
C ALA A 57 14.06 -4.49 -6.39
N ASP A 58 13.12 -3.87 -7.10
CA ASP A 58 13.03 -2.42 -7.25
C ASP A 58 12.67 -1.75 -5.91
N ILE A 59 11.77 -2.36 -5.14
CA ILE A 59 11.44 -1.90 -3.78
C ILE A 59 12.68 -1.95 -2.89
N MET A 60 13.44 -3.04 -2.93
CA MET A 60 14.67 -3.15 -2.15
C MET A 60 15.71 -2.12 -2.59
N GLN A 61 15.86 -1.87 -3.89
CA GLN A 61 16.76 -0.84 -4.40
C GLN A 61 16.38 0.56 -3.88
N LYS A 62 15.09 0.90 -3.87
CA LYS A 62 14.59 2.16 -3.30
C LYS A 62 14.80 2.20 -1.78
N ALA A 63 14.58 1.09 -1.08
CA ALA A 63 14.82 1.00 0.36
C ALA A 63 16.31 1.20 0.73
N HIS A 64 17.25 0.84 -0.14
CA HIS A 64 18.67 1.13 0.06
C HIS A 64 19.02 2.62 -0.12
N GLN A 65 18.17 3.41 -0.79
CA GLN A 65 18.40 4.84 -1.03
C GLN A 65 17.88 5.72 0.11
N VAL A 66 17.03 5.19 1.00
CA VAL A 66 16.51 5.97 2.12
C VAL A 66 17.50 6.00 3.27
N GLN A 67 17.59 7.14 3.96
CA GLN A 67 18.46 7.30 5.13
C GLN A 67 17.92 6.57 6.37
N ARG A 68 16.59 6.40 6.46
CA ARG A 68 15.92 5.75 7.57
C ARG A 68 14.81 4.85 7.03
N LEU A 69 14.76 3.63 7.55
CA LEU A 69 13.72 2.65 7.27
C LEU A 69 12.95 2.36 8.57
N LEU A 70 11.63 2.52 8.52
CA LEU A 70 10.73 2.13 9.60
C LEU A 70 9.94 0.90 9.15
N THR A 71 9.90 -0.13 10.00
CA THR A 71 9.21 -1.40 9.74
C THR A 71 8.15 -1.63 10.81
N PHE A 72 6.96 -2.09 10.40
CA PHE A 72 5.80 -2.35 11.24
C PHE A 72 5.26 -3.77 11.00
#